data_AF-A0A955IIE0-F1
#
_entry.id   AF-A0A955IIE0-F1
#
_cell.length_a   1.000
_cell.length_b   1.000
_cell.length_c   1.000
_cell.angle_alpha   90.00
_cell.angle_beta   90.00
_cell.angle_gamma   90.00
#
_symmetry.space_group_name_H-M   'P 1'
#
loop_
_entity.id
_entity.type
_entity.pdbx_description
1 polymer ?
#
loop_
_entity_poly.entity_id
_entity_poly.type
_entity_poly.pdbx_seq_one_letter_code
_entity_poly.pdbx_strand_id
1 'polypeptide(L)'
;MFTLASFGDIHPAYWLAPLGAIAALGMARVFTASVMKQSEGDEEMVRIAAAVREGAMAYLKRQYRVVAGVFIALIIFLGAMAAMGLQPTLSMLGVPVAGLLSGLCGWFGMKMATNASARTAHAAKSSLNDGLTVAFRSGAVMGLNVVGFALIDASVWFLVLNAMDMEIQNLTTIMLSFAMGASTQALFARVGGGIYT
;
A
#
# COMPACT_ATOMS: atom_id res chain seq x y z
N MET A 1 21.49 26.63 -10.87
CA MET A 1 20.99 25.26 -11.06
C MET A 1 21.17 24.55 -9.73
N PHE A 2 20.09 24.27 -9.00
CA PHE A 2 20.20 23.57 -7.71
C PHE A 2 20.45 22.10 -8.02
N THR A 3 21.71 21.68 -7.96
CA THR A 3 22.08 20.26 -8.05
C THR A 3 21.84 19.62 -6.69
N LEU A 4 21.39 18.37 -6.69
CA LEU A 4 21.30 17.60 -5.46
C LEU A 4 22.70 17.44 -4.86
N ALA A 5 22.75 17.33 -3.54
CA ALA A 5 23.95 16.93 -2.82
C ALA A 5 24.40 15.56 -3.37
N SER A 6 25.72 15.34 -3.53
CA SER A 6 26.22 14.04 -4.00
C SER A 6 25.80 12.94 -3.01
N PHE A 7 25.88 11.66 -3.38
CA PHE A 7 25.54 10.57 -2.46
C PHE A 7 26.26 10.66 -1.10
N GLY A 8 27.46 11.26 -1.06
CA GLY A 8 28.23 11.49 0.17
C GLY A 8 27.71 12.63 1.06
N ASP A 9 26.82 13.48 0.54
CA ASP A 9 26.27 14.66 1.21
C ASP A 9 24.84 14.44 1.74
N ILE A 10 24.29 13.22 1.59
CA ILE A 10 22.99 12.86 2.14
C ILE A 10 23.10 12.88 3.67
N HIS A 11 22.35 13.78 4.30
CA HIS A 11 22.34 13.91 5.75
C HIS A 11 21.94 12.58 6.42
N PRO A 12 22.64 12.12 7.47
CA PRO A 12 22.39 10.81 8.09
C PRO A 12 20.93 10.57 8.53
N ALA A 13 20.20 11.64 8.88
CA ALA A 13 18.78 11.58 9.23
C ALA A 13 17.89 10.99 8.12
N TYR A 14 18.31 11.06 6.86
CA TYR A 14 17.59 10.44 5.74
C TYR A 14 17.34 8.94 5.97
N TRP A 15 18.33 8.24 6.53
CA TRP A 15 18.27 6.78 6.76
C TRP A 15 17.20 6.36 7.77
N LEU A 16 16.66 7.29 8.57
CA LEU A 16 15.54 7.00 9.47
C LEU A 16 14.29 6.54 8.69
N ALA A 17 14.06 7.08 7.50
CA ALA A 17 12.90 6.72 6.68
C ALA A 17 12.94 5.26 6.18
N PRO A 18 13.97 4.79 5.45
CA PRO A 18 14.04 3.40 5.00
C PRO A 18 14.18 2.41 6.16
N LEU A 19 14.91 2.75 7.23
CA LEU A 19 15.00 1.88 8.41
C LEU A 19 13.64 1.75 9.12
N GLY A 20 12.93 2.86 9.30
CA GLY A 20 11.58 2.87 9.85
C GLY A 20 10.60 2.08 9.00
N ALA A 21 10.75 2.13 7.67
CA ALA A 21 9.92 1.36 6.75
C ALA A 21 10.14 -0.15 6.88
N ILE A 22 11.39 -0.59 6.97
CA ILE A 22 11.74 -2.00 7.22
C ILE A 22 11.18 -2.45 8.57
N ALA A 23 11.35 -1.64 9.62
CA ALA A 23 10.79 -1.93 10.93
C ALA A 23 9.26 -2.05 10.91
N ALA A 24 8.58 -1.16 10.18
CA ALA A 24 7.12 -1.20 10.02
C ALA A 24 6.66 -2.49 9.33
N LEU A 25 7.29 -2.88 8.21
CA LEU A 25 6.96 -4.13 7.51
C LEU A 25 7.30 -5.37 8.33
N GLY A 26 8.40 -5.34 9.08
CA GLY A 26 8.76 -6.39 10.04
C GLY A 26 7.68 -6.58 11.11
N MET A 27 7.24 -5.48 11.72
CA MET A 27 6.17 -5.50 12.72
C MET A 27 4.83 -5.93 12.12
N ALA A 28 4.50 -5.51 10.90
CA ALA A 28 3.31 -5.97 10.19
C ALA A 28 3.32 -7.50 10.06
N ARG A 29 4.47 -8.09 9.72
CA ARG A 29 4.63 -9.55 9.60
C ARG A 29 4.48 -10.25 10.94
N VAL A 30 5.02 -9.69 12.03
CA VAL A 30 4.86 -10.23 13.39
C VAL A 30 3.38 -10.22 13.80
N PHE A 31 2.67 -9.12 13.56
CA PHE A 31 1.25 -9.03 13.88
C PHE A 31 0.38 -9.94 13.02
N THR A 32 0.68 -10.07 11.73
CA THR A 32 0.05 -11.09 10.87
C THR A 32 0.22 -12.48 11.46
N ALA A 33 1.45 -12.87 11.80
CA ALA A 33 1.71 -14.19 12.38
C ALA A 33 0.99 -14.38 13.72
N SER A 34 0.95 -13.34 14.56
CA SER A 34 0.21 -13.39 15.83
C SER A 34 -1.28 -13.58 15.64
N VAL A 35 -1.90 -12.91 14.66
CA VAL A 35 -3.35 -13.06 14.39
C VAL A 35 -3.61 -14.44 13.79
N MET A 36 -2.80 -14.90 12.84
CA MET A 36 -3.01 -16.20 12.17
C MET A 36 -2.87 -17.41 13.11
N LYS A 37 -2.16 -17.27 14.24
CA LYS A 37 -2.08 -18.30 15.29
C LYS A 37 -3.37 -18.47 16.10
N GLN A 38 -4.29 -17.49 16.06
CA GLN A 38 -5.56 -17.58 16.77
C GLN A 38 -6.52 -18.51 16.04
N SER A 39 -7.32 -19.24 16.83
CA SER A 39 -8.36 -20.14 16.32
C SER A 39 -9.44 -19.35 15.58
N GLU A 40 -9.91 -19.90 14.46
CA GLU A 40 -11.07 -19.36 13.72
C GLU A 40 -12.42 -19.64 14.40
N GLY A 41 -12.40 -20.49 15.43
CA GLY A 41 -13.59 -20.90 16.17
C GLY A 41 -14.14 -22.23 15.71
N ASP A 42 -15.46 -22.38 15.85
CA ASP A 42 -16.19 -23.59 15.48
C ASP A 42 -16.42 -23.68 13.96
N GLU A 43 -16.92 -24.83 13.50
CA GLU A 43 -17.14 -25.12 12.07
C GLU A 43 -18.08 -24.11 11.42
N GLU A 44 -19.08 -23.61 12.15
CA GLU A 44 -20.01 -22.61 11.64
C GLU A 44 -19.31 -21.27 11.42
N MET A 45 -18.50 -20.81 12.39
CA MET A 45 -17.69 -19.59 12.26
C MET A 45 -16.73 -19.67 11.08
N VAL A 46 -16.06 -20.81 10.89
CA VAL A 46 -15.14 -21.04 9.77
C VAL A 46 -15.88 -20.99 8.44
N ARG A 47 -17.05 -21.63 8.33
CA ARG A 47 -17.87 -21.65 7.11
C ARG A 47 -18.30 -20.23 6.71
N ILE A 48 -18.79 -19.44 7.66
CA ILE A 48 -19.20 -18.05 7.41
C ILE A 48 -17.99 -17.21 6.98
N ALA A 49 -16.87 -17.34 7.67
CA ALA A 49 -15.65 -16.59 7.36
C ALA A 49 -15.11 -16.92 5.96
N ALA A 50 -15.20 -18.18 5.54
CA ALA A 50 -14.81 -18.60 4.19
C ALA A 50 -15.65 -17.91 3.11
N ALA A 51 -16.98 -17.86 3.27
CA ALA A 51 -17.87 -17.18 2.34
C ALA A 51 -17.56 -15.67 2.24
N VAL A 52 -17.28 -15.02 3.37
CA VAL A 52 -16.87 -13.60 3.40
C VAL A 52 -15.54 -13.38 2.69
N ARG A 53 -14.54 -14.24 2.94
CA ARG A 53 -13.23 -14.18 2.26
C ARG A 53 -13.37 -14.33 0.76
N GLU A 54 -14.17 -15.30 0.30
CA GLU A 54 -14.41 -15.54 -1.11
C GLU A 54 -15.06 -14.33 -1.77
N GLY A 55 -16.14 -13.79 -1.19
CA GLY A 55 -16.82 -12.60 -1.70
C GLY A 55 -15.91 -11.38 -1.77
N ALA A 56 -15.15 -11.11 -0.70
CA ALA A 56 -14.21 -9.99 -0.65
C ALA A 56 -13.11 -10.11 -1.71
N MET A 57 -12.52 -11.30 -1.88
CA MET A 57 -11.48 -11.52 -2.90
C MET A 57 -12.04 -11.45 -4.32
N ALA A 58 -13.26 -11.94 -4.56
CA ALA A 58 -13.94 -11.82 -5.83
C ALA A 58 -14.19 -10.35 -6.20
N TYR A 59 -14.66 -9.56 -5.23
CA TYR A 59 -14.82 -8.12 -5.38
C TYR A 59 -13.50 -7.43 -5.72
N LEU A 60 -12.45 -7.64 -4.91
CA LEU A 60 -11.15 -6.99 -5.08
C LEU A 60 -10.54 -7.30 -6.45
N LYS A 61 -10.66 -8.54 -6.92
CA LYS A 61 -10.20 -8.95 -8.25
C LYS A 61 -10.94 -8.23 -9.38
N ARG A 62 -12.25 -8.01 -9.24
CA ARG A 62 -13.03 -7.22 -10.22
C ARG A 62 -12.65 -5.76 -10.19
N GLN A 63 -12.53 -5.18 -9.00
CA GLN A 63 -12.11 -3.79 -8.81
C GLN A 63 -10.74 -3.54 -9.45
N TYR A 64 -9.75 -4.39 -9.19
CA TYR A 64 -8.39 -4.20 -9.73
C TYR A 64 -8.35 -4.31 -11.25
N ARG A 65 -9.22 -5.14 -11.85
CA ARG A 65 -9.34 -5.20 -13.31
C ARG A 65 -9.84 -3.88 -13.90
N VAL A 66 -10.83 -3.25 -13.27
CA VAL A 66 -11.35 -1.95 -13.72
C VAL A 66 -10.30 -0.87 -13.52
N VAL A 67 -9.65 -0.84 -12.36
CA VAL A 67 -8.65 0.18 -12.04
C VAL A 67 -7.40 0.04 -12.92
N ALA A 68 -7.02 -1.18 -13.32
CA ALA A 68 -5.96 -1.39 -14.30
C ALA A 68 -6.24 -0.66 -15.63
N GLY A 69 -7.50 -0.64 -16.09
CA GLY A 69 -7.92 0.14 -17.26
C GLY A 69 -7.72 1.66 -17.07
N VAL A 70 -7.98 2.17 -15.87
CA VAL A 70 -7.75 3.58 -15.53
C VAL A 70 -6.26 3.90 -15.54
N PHE A 71 -5.42 3.03 -14.99
CA PHE A 71 -3.96 3.22 -15.02
C PHE A 71 -3.39 3.19 -16.44
N ILE A 72 -3.91 2.32 -17.32
CA ILE A 72 -3.52 2.32 -18.74
C ILE A 72 -3.87 3.68 -19.39
N ALA A 73 -5.07 4.21 -19.15
CA ALA A 73 -5.46 5.52 -19.65
C ALA A 73 -4.56 6.65 -19.10
N LEU A 74 -4.22 6.61 -17.81
CA LEU A 74 -3.30 7.57 -17.20
C LEU A 74 -1.88 7.49 -17.78
N ILE A 75 -1.35 6.29 -18.02
CA ILE A 75 -0.05 6.11 -18.67
C ILE A 75 -0.03 6.74 -20.06
N ILE A 76 -1.08 6.50 -20.87
CA ILE A 76 -1.19 7.09 -22.21
C ILE A 76 -1.26 8.62 -22.14
N PHE A 77 -2.09 9.15 -21.25
CA PHE A 77 -2.24 10.60 -21.04
C PHE A 77 -0.91 11.25 -20.62
N LEU A 78 -0.22 10.66 -19.65
CA LEU A 78 1.07 11.14 -19.18
C LEU A 78 2.17 10.97 -20.24
N GLY A 79 2.14 9.89 -21.01
CA GLY A 79 3.05 9.69 -22.14
C GLY A 79 2.88 10.77 -23.21
N ALA A 80 1.65 11.15 -23.54
CA ALA A 80 1.37 12.24 -24.48
C ALA A 80 1.90 13.59 -23.96
N MET A 81 1.68 13.91 -22.67
CA MET A 81 2.24 15.11 -22.06
C MET A 81 3.78 15.12 -22.06
N ALA A 82 4.40 13.97 -21.80
CA ALA A 82 5.86 13.84 -21.85
C ALA A 82 6.40 14.03 -23.28
N ALA A 83 5.71 13.51 -24.29
CA ALA A 83 6.07 13.70 -25.69
C ALA A 83 5.97 15.18 -26.14
N MET A 84 5.06 15.95 -25.53
CA MET A 84 4.95 17.40 -25.73
C MET A 84 5.97 18.23 -24.92
N GLY A 85 6.84 17.58 -24.15
CA GLY A 85 7.83 18.26 -23.30
C GLY A 85 7.24 18.94 -22.06
N LEU A 86 5.99 18.61 -21.69
CA LEU A 86 5.30 19.24 -20.55
C LEU A 86 5.66 18.59 -19.21
N GLN A 87 6.25 17.40 -19.20
CA GLN A 87 6.68 16.72 -17.99
C GLN A 87 7.81 15.70 -18.23
N PRO A 88 8.55 15.28 -17.18
CA PRO A 88 9.56 14.23 -17.29
C PRO A 88 8.97 12.89 -17.72
N THR A 89 9.68 12.16 -18.60
CA THR A 89 9.24 10.85 -19.12
C THR A 89 9.08 9.81 -18.01
N LEU A 90 9.88 9.89 -16.95
CA LEU A 90 9.83 8.93 -15.84
C LEU A 90 8.54 9.02 -15.01
N SER A 91 7.85 10.18 -15.04
CA SER A 91 6.54 10.36 -14.38
C SER A 91 5.50 9.36 -14.88
N MET A 92 5.56 8.98 -16.17
CA MET A 92 4.69 7.96 -16.77
C MET A 92 4.89 6.58 -16.14
N LEU A 93 6.12 6.27 -15.70
CA LEU A 93 6.45 4.95 -15.16
C LEU A 93 6.15 4.84 -13.67
N GLY A 94 6.38 5.86 -12.85
CA GLY A 94 6.16 5.67 -11.42
C GLY A 94 4.75 5.93 -10.91
N VAL A 95 3.88 6.58 -11.69
CA VAL A 95 2.42 6.58 -11.42
C VAL A 95 1.86 5.17 -11.28
N PRO A 96 2.04 4.25 -12.25
CA PRO A 96 1.57 2.87 -12.09
C PRO A 96 2.37 2.11 -11.03
N VAL A 97 3.66 2.38 -10.81
CA VAL A 97 4.44 1.71 -9.74
C VAL A 97 3.85 2.02 -8.35
N ALA A 98 3.64 3.30 -8.05
CA ALA A 98 3.05 3.71 -6.77
C ALA A 98 1.58 3.28 -6.65
N GLY A 99 0.84 3.27 -7.76
CA GLY A 99 -0.50 2.69 -7.84
C GLY A 99 -0.53 1.20 -7.49
N LEU A 100 0.43 0.42 -8.01
CA LEU A 100 0.58 -1.00 -7.70
C LEU A 100 0.92 -1.23 -6.23
N LEU A 101 1.83 -0.46 -5.65
CA LEU A 101 2.16 -0.54 -4.21
C LEU A 101 0.94 -0.22 -3.33
N SER A 102 0.19 0.81 -3.67
CA SER A 102 -1.09 1.15 -3.02
C SER A 102 -2.09 -0.01 -3.13
N GLY A 103 -2.15 -0.68 -4.29
CA GLY A 103 -2.96 -1.88 -4.49
C GLY A 103 -2.50 -3.04 -3.62
N LEU A 104 -1.20 -3.32 -3.55
CA LEU A 104 -0.65 -4.35 -2.68
C LEU A 104 -1.02 -4.12 -1.21
N CYS A 105 -0.96 -2.87 -0.72
CA CYS A 105 -1.43 -2.51 0.61
C CYS A 105 -2.91 -2.86 0.82
N GLY A 106 -3.78 -2.51 -0.14
CA GLY A 106 -5.20 -2.84 -0.10
C GLY A 106 -5.45 -4.35 -0.07
N TRP A 107 -4.69 -5.12 -0.85
CA TRP A 107 -4.78 -6.58 -0.89
C TRP A 107 -4.36 -7.22 0.44
N PHE A 108 -3.22 -6.83 1.01
CA PHE A 108 -2.77 -7.33 2.31
C PHE A 108 -3.75 -6.95 3.42
N GLY A 109 -4.24 -5.70 3.42
CA GLY A 109 -5.23 -5.22 4.38
C GLY A 109 -6.51 -6.05 4.33
N MET A 110 -7.10 -6.24 3.13
CA MET A 110 -8.33 -7.01 2.98
C MET A 110 -8.16 -8.48 3.36
N LYS A 111 -7.03 -9.09 2.97
CA LYS A 111 -6.72 -10.47 3.36
C LYS A 111 -6.59 -10.61 4.87
N MET A 112 -5.95 -9.66 5.54
CA MET A 112 -5.84 -9.69 7.01
C MET A 112 -7.18 -9.45 7.70
N ALA A 113 -7.97 -8.47 7.25
CA ALA A 113 -9.27 -8.17 7.82
C ALA A 113 -10.20 -9.38 7.78
N THR A 114 -10.32 -10.02 6.60
CA THR A 114 -11.19 -11.19 6.38
C THR A 114 -10.69 -12.46 7.08
N ASN A 115 -9.38 -12.59 7.33
CA ASN A 115 -8.86 -13.66 8.19
C ASN A 115 -9.07 -13.38 9.68
N ALA A 116 -9.04 -12.11 10.10
CA ALA A 116 -9.16 -11.73 11.49
C ALA A 116 -10.60 -11.78 12.03
N SER A 117 -11.63 -11.53 11.23
CA SER A 117 -13.01 -11.35 11.71
C SER A 117 -13.51 -12.50 12.61
N ALA A 118 -13.41 -13.75 12.13
CA ALA A 118 -13.85 -14.92 12.91
C ALA A 118 -12.96 -15.17 14.13
N ARG A 119 -11.65 -14.95 14.01
CA ARG A 119 -10.68 -15.09 15.11
C ARG A 119 -10.98 -14.10 16.23
N THR A 120 -11.30 -12.86 15.88
CA THR A 120 -11.73 -11.82 16.82
C THR A 120 -13.02 -12.22 17.54
N ALA A 121 -14.02 -12.70 16.80
CA ALA A 121 -15.28 -13.15 17.38
C ALA A 121 -15.10 -14.36 18.32
N HIS A 122 -14.23 -15.30 17.95
CA HIS A 122 -13.92 -16.44 18.80
C HIS A 122 -13.15 -16.01 20.06
N ALA A 123 -12.12 -15.17 19.93
CA ALA A 123 -11.36 -14.64 21.06
C ALA A 123 -12.23 -13.84 22.04
N ALA A 124 -13.27 -13.16 21.55
CA ALA A 124 -14.23 -12.45 22.39
C ALA A 124 -15.05 -13.38 23.31
N LYS A 125 -15.13 -14.69 23.01
CA LYS A 125 -15.73 -15.69 23.93
C LYS A 125 -14.88 -15.89 25.19
N SER A 126 -13.56 -15.69 25.11
CA SER A 126 -12.65 -15.80 26.25
C SER A 126 -12.60 -14.52 27.07
N SER A 127 -12.40 -13.38 26.42
CA SER A 127 -12.48 -12.07 27.08
C SER A 127 -12.60 -10.93 26.06
N LEU A 128 -13.10 -9.78 26.52
CA LEU A 128 -13.08 -8.54 25.73
C LEU A 128 -11.66 -8.15 25.30
N ASN A 129 -10.69 -8.32 26.19
CA ASN A 129 -9.30 -7.93 25.94
C ASN A 129 -8.65 -8.81 24.85
N ASP A 130 -8.97 -10.11 24.82
CA ASP A 130 -8.47 -11.02 23.79
C ASP A 130 -9.05 -10.67 22.42
N GLY A 131 -10.37 -10.45 22.35
CA GLY A 131 -11.04 -9.98 21.13
C GLY A 131 -10.44 -8.65 20.63
N LEU A 132 -10.31 -7.66 21.51
CA LEU A 132 -9.73 -6.36 21.18
C LEU A 132 -8.28 -6.48 20.70
N THR A 133 -7.48 -7.34 21.34
CA THR A 133 -6.08 -7.55 20.95
C THR A 133 -5.96 -8.10 19.53
N VAL A 134 -6.80 -9.07 19.15
CA VAL A 134 -6.82 -9.62 17.79
C VAL A 134 -7.29 -8.57 16.79
N ALA A 135 -8.37 -7.85 17.10
CA ALA A 135 -8.90 -6.79 16.25
C ALA A 135 -7.88 -5.69 16.00
N PHE A 136 -7.26 -5.16 17.07
CA PHE A 136 -6.29 -4.07 16.99
C PHE A 136 -5.02 -4.50 16.24
N ARG A 137 -4.48 -5.69 16.52
CA ARG A 137 -3.33 -6.23 15.79
C ARG A 137 -3.65 -6.41 14.30
N SER A 138 -4.84 -6.87 13.95
CA SER A 138 -5.25 -7.00 12.54
C SER A 138 -5.32 -5.64 11.82
N GLY A 139 -5.86 -4.61 12.48
CA GLY A 139 -5.90 -3.24 11.95
C GLY A 139 -4.51 -2.62 11.82
N ALA A 140 -3.64 -2.86 12.80
CA ALA A 140 -2.26 -2.39 12.77
C ALA A 140 -1.48 -2.95 11.57
N VAL A 141 -1.77 -4.18 11.13
CA VAL A 141 -1.13 -4.73 9.91
C VAL A 141 -1.44 -3.90 8.67
N MET A 142 -2.68 -3.43 8.50
CA MET A 142 -3.03 -2.56 7.37
C MET A 142 -2.23 -1.25 7.43
N GLY A 143 -2.21 -0.57 8.58
CA GLY A 143 -1.50 0.70 8.75
C GLY A 143 0.01 0.56 8.54
N LEU A 144 0.63 -0.46 9.13
CA LEU A 144 2.07 -0.70 9.03
C LEU A 144 2.52 -1.05 7.62
N ASN A 145 1.71 -1.79 6.85
CA ASN A 145 1.99 -2.03 5.43
C ASN A 145 1.96 -0.72 4.63
N VAL A 146 0.92 0.11 4.83
CA VAL A 146 0.80 1.40 4.13
C VAL A 146 2.01 2.29 4.40
N VAL A 147 2.39 2.46 5.67
CA VAL A 147 3.55 3.27 6.06
C VAL A 147 4.85 2.68 5.50
N GLY A 148 5.03 1.35 5.62
CA GLY A 148 6.23 0.66 5.14
C GLY A 148 6.42 0.80 3.63
N PHE A 149 5.40 0.49 2.84
CA PHE A 149 5.49 0.60 1.38
C PHE A 149 5.64 2.05 0.91
N ALA A 150 4.94 3.01 1.51
CA ALA A 150 5.05 4.42 1.13
C ALA A 150 6.45 4.98 1.41
N LEU A 151 7.04 4.67 2.57
CA LEU A 151 8.37 5.12 2.92
C LEU A 151 9.46 4.43 2.08
N ILE A 152 9.31 3.14 1.78
CA ILE A 152 10.24 2.45 0.86
C ILE A 152 10.17 3.07 -0.53
N ASP A 153 8.96 3.29 -1.07
CA ASP A 153 8.78 3.87 -2.40
C ASP A 153 9.45 5.25 -2.50
N ALA A 154 9.11 6.16 -1.57
CA ALA A 154 9.68 7.50 -1.55
C ALA A 154 11.20 7.49 -1.35
N SER A 155 11.73 6.62 -0.49
CA SER A 155 13.16 6.56 -0.19
C SER A 155 13.94 5.98 -1.38
N VAL A 156 13.55 4.81 -1.87
CA VAL A 156 14.24 4.13 -2.97
C VAL A 156 14.25 5.02 -4.21
N TRP A 157 13.12 5.62 -4.57
CA TRP A 157 13.06 6.49 -5.72
C TRP A 157 13.84 7.78 -5.54
N PHE A 158 13.84 8.39 -4.34
CA PHE A 158 14.71 9.53 -4.08
C PHE A 158 16.19 9.18 -4.36
N LEU A 159 16.68 8.04 -3.87
CA LEU A 159 18.07 7.62 -4.11
C LEU A 159 18.34 7.32 -5.59
N VAL A 160 17.46 6.61 -6.27
CA VAL A 160 17.61 6.28 -7.69
C VAL A 160 17.63 7.55 -8.54
N LEU A 161 16.70 8.47 -8.29
CA LEU A 161 16.58 9.71 -9.04
C LEU A 161 17.73 10.69 -8.76
N ASN A 162 18.23 10.69 -7.52
CA ASN A 162 19.44 11.42 -7.16
C ASN A 162 20.68 10.83 -7.85
N ALA A 163 20.80 9.50 -7.92
CA ALA A 163 21.92 8.80 -8.59
C ALA A 163 21.99 9.06 -10.10
N MET A 164 20.85 9.44 -10.69
CA MET A 164 20.75 9.80 -12.10
C MET A 164 21.10 11.28 -12.36
N ASP A 165 21.61 12.01 -11.36
CA ASP A 165 21.97 13.43 -11.42
C ASP A 165 20.84 14.32 -11.97
N MET A 166 19.58 13.95 -11.69
CA MET A 166 18.44 14.73 -12.15
C MET A 166 18.32 16.06 -11.41
N GLU A 167 17.90 17.10 -12.15
CA GLU A 167 17.55 18.38 -11.56
C GLU A 167 16.42 18.23 -10.52
N ILE A 168 16.52 18.98 -9.42
CA ILE A 168 15.57 18.94 -8.29
C ILE A 168 14.12 19.15 -8.75
N GLN A 169 13.90 20.02 -9.75
CA GLN A 169 12.57 20.27 -10.30
C GLN A 169 11.97 19.00 -10.91
N ASN A 170 12.74 18.29 -11.74
CA ASN A 170 12.31 17.05 -12.37
C ASN A 170 12.12 15.93 -11.34
N LEU A 171 13.04 15.80 -10.38
CA LEU A 171 12.92 14.83 -9.29
C LEU A 171 11.62 15.04 -8.51
N THR A 172 11.33 16.29 -8.11
CA THR A 172 10.13 16.64 -7.34
C THR A 172 8.86 16.35 -8.15
N THR A 173 8.83 16.74 -9.43
CA THR A 173 7.68 16.46 -10.32
C THR A 173 7.45 14.97 -10.49
N ILE A 174 8.50 14.16 -10.62
CA ILE A 174 8.40 12.70 -10.72
C ILE A 174 7.84 12.11 -9.42
N MET A 175 8.39 12.48 -8.26
CA MET A 175 7.91 12.00 -6.96
C MET A 175 6.45 12.42 -6.67
N LEU A 176 6.05 13.63 -7.02
CA LEU A 176 4.66 14.08 -6.93
C LEU A 176 3.73 13.26 -7.83
N SER A 177 4.20 12.89 -9.01
CA SER A 177 3.43 12.02 -9.91
C SER A 177 3.19 10.64 -9.28
N PHE A 178 4.13 10.13 -8.49
CA PHE A 178 3.96 8.82 -7.83
C PHE A 178 2.87 8.90 -6.76
N ALA A 179 2.85 9.99 -5.98
CA ALA A 179 1.79 10.25 -5.02
C ALA A 179 0.40 10.31 -5.68
N MET A 180 0.30 10.87 -6.89
CA MET A 180 -0.93 10.83 -7.69
C MET A 180 -1.34 9.38 -8.01
N GLY A 181 -0.43 8.52 -8.46
CA GLY A 181 -0.71 7.11 -8.72
C GLY A 181 -1.23 6.36 -7.49
N ALA A 182 -0.56 6.50 -6.34
CA ALA A 182 -1.02 5.90 -5.09
C ALA A 182 -2.41 6.40 -4.68
N SER A 183 -2.67 7.70 -4.85
CA SER A 183 -3.95 8.35 -4.55
C SER A 183 -5.07 7.90 -5.47
N THR A 184 -4.81 7.71 -6.77
CA THR A 184 -5.79 7.17 -7.72
C THR A 184 -6.25 5.78 -7.29
N GLN A 185 -5.31 4.88 -6.98
CA GLN A 185 -5.67 3.55 -6.49
C GLN A 185 -6.48 3.61 -5.20
N ALA A 186 -6.09 4.48 -4.25
CA ALA A 186 -6.81 4.66 -2.99
C ALA A 186 -8.23 5.23 -3.20
N LEU A 187 -8.41 6.15 -4.14
CA LEU A 187 -9.71 6.72 -4.51
C LEU A 187 -10.66 5.61 -4.97
N PHE A 188 -10.24 4.79 -5.94
CA PHE A 188 -11.08 3.69 -6.43
C PHE A 188 -11.31 2.63 -5.35
N ALA A 189 -10.30 2.34 -4.52
CA ALA A 189 -10.43 1.43 -3.39
C ALA A 189 -11.53 1.88 -2.43
N ARG A 190 -11.54 3.17 -2.02
CA ARG A 190 -12.50 3.70 -1.05
C ARG A 190 -13.88 3.96 -1.64
N VAL A 191 -13.97 4.62 -2.79
CA VAL A 191 -15.26 4.96 -3.40
C VAL A 191 -15.95 3.70 -3.93
N GLY A 192 -15.21 2.87 -4.66
CA GLY A 192 -15.76 1.60 -5.17
C GLY A 192 -16.14 0.68 -4.02
N GLY A 193 -15.32 0.61 -2.97
CA GLY A 193 -15.59 -0.23 -1.79
C GLY A 193 -16.81 0.27 -1.01
N GLY A 194 -16.89 1.58 -0.79
CA GLY A 194 -17.99 2.20 -0.04
C GLY A 194 -19.35 2.17 -0.74
N ILE A 195 -19.39 2.04 -2.07
CA ILE A 195 -20.64 1.79 -2.80
C ILE A 195 -21.06 0.32 -2.70
N TYR A 196 -20.08 -0.60 -2.60
CA TYR A 196 -20.35 -2.03 -2.52
C TYR A 196 -20.88 -2.47 -1.15
N THR A 197 -20.33 -1.89 -0.08
CA THR A 197 -20.75 -2.12 1.32
C THR A 197 -22.00 -1.34 1.68
#